data_AF-A0A7C2IKR2-F1
#
_entry.id   AF-A0A7C2IKR2-F1
#
_cell.length_a   1.000
_cell.length_b   1.000
_cell.length_c   1.000
_cell.angle_alpha   90.00
_cell.angle_beta   90.00
_cell.angle_gamma   90.00
#
_symmetry.space_group_name_H-M   'P 1'
#
loop_
_entity.id
_entity.type
_entity.pdbx_description
1 polymer ?
#
loop_
_entity_poly.entity_id
_entity_poly.type
_entity_poly.pdbx_seq_one_letter_code
_entity_poly.pdbx_strand_id
1 'polypeptide(L)'
;SIIDWSDRATCVLFGDGAGAAVLGAANGDGRGLLSVYLRADGSLGDLLQRPAGGARCPLTPELLATRAHLVRMEGPEVFKSAVRSMCEASLEALQRAGLERGDVDLLVPHQANIRIIEATARYAGIPMEKVFINIDRYGNMSSASIPVALDEAVESGRVGPGDRVLMVGFGAGFTWGSAVVRL
;
A
#
# COMPACT_ATOMS: atom_id res chain seq x y z
N SER A 1 -4.26 13.35 16.29
CA SER A 1 -3.30 12.51 15.56
C SER A 1 -2.78 11.41 16.48
N ILE A 2 -2.45 10.24 15.94
CA ILE A 2 -1.79 9.13 16.66
C ILE A 2 -0.28 9.08 16.38
N ILE A 3 0.27 10.10 15.72
CA ILE A 3 1.68 10.23 15.37
C ILE A 3 2.44 10.93 16.50
N ASP A 4 3.64 10.45 16.81
CA ASP A 4 4.55 11.11 17.75
C ASP A 4 5.42 12.14 17.02
N TRP A 5 5.12 13.42 17.23
CA TRP A 5 5.88 14.53 16.64
C TRP A 5 7.32 14.65 17.17
N SER A 6 7.64 13.99 18.28
CA SER A 6 9.02 13.88 18.77
C SER A 6 9.80 12.73 18.14
N ASP A 7 9.12 11.80 17.45
CA ASP A 7 9.75 10.70 16.71
C ASP A 7 9.87 11.03 15.22
N ARG A 8 11.08 11.45 14.82
CA ARG A 8 11.40 11.74 13.41
C ARG A 8 11.24 10.53 12.49
N ALA A 9 11.31 9.29 13.00
CA ALA A 9 11.17 8.11 12.17
C ALA A 9 9.75 7.93 11.62
N THR A 10 8.74 8.52 12.25
CA THR A 10 7.34 8.42 11.87
C THR A 10 6.73 9.77 11.47
N CYS A 11 7.07 10.87 12.14
CA CYS A 11 6.37 12.15 11.95
C CYS A 11 6.59 12.82 10.58
N VAL A 12 7.62 12.41 9.84
CA VAL A 12 7.91 12.92 8.49
C VAL A 12 7.27 12.08 7.37
N LEU A 13 6.61 10.97 7.72
CA LEU A 13 6.12 10.00 6.74
C LEU A 13 4.65 10.20 6.40
N PHE A 14 3.80 10.38 7.41
CA PHE A 14 2.37 10.22 7.25
C PHE A 14 1.67 11.49 6.77
N GLY A 15 0.68 11.30 5.92
CA GLY A 15 -0.30 12.31 5.53
C GLY A 15 -1.73 11.82 5.76
N ASP A 16 -2.67 12.76 5.72
CA ASP A 16 -4.09 12.47 5.86
C ASP A 16 -4.77 12.55 4.47
N GLY A 17 -5.62 11.59 4.14
CA GLY A 17 -6.34 11.58 2.87
C GLY A 17 -7.40 10.50 2.78
N ALA A 18 -8.20 10.56 1.72
CA ALA A 18 -9.25 9.60 1.41
C ALA A 18 -9.35 9.42 -0.11
N GLY A 19 -9.61 8.18 -0.54
CA GLY A 19 -9.94 7.88 -1.92
C GLY A 19 -11.13 6.92 -1.95
N ALA A 20 -11.90 6.95 -3.04
CA ALA A 20 -13.12 6.16 -3.19
C ALA A 20 -13.25 5.66 -4.63
N ALA A 21 -13.98 4.57 -4.80
CA ALA A 21 -14.34 4.04 -6.11
C ALA A 21 -15.80 3.57 -6.09
N VAL A 22 -16.49 3.72 -7.21
CA VAL A 22 -17.82 3.15 -7.43
C VAL A 22 -17.65 1.93 -8.33
N LEU A 23 -18.07 0.76 -7.85
CA LEU A 23 -17.97 -0.50 -8.58
C LEU A 23 -19.33 -0.87 -9.17
N GLY A 24 -19.32 -1.25 -10.45
CA GLY A 24 -20.48 -1.76 -11.18
C GLY A 24 -20.26 -3.20 -11.64
N ALA A 25 -21.34 -3.87 -12.05
CA ALA A 25 -21.25 -5.18 -12.68
C ALA A 25 -20.50 -5.06 -14.02
N ALA A 26 -19.61 -6.02 -14.30
CA ALA A 26 -18.91 -6.10 -15.58
C ALA A 26 -19.84 -6.70 -16.66
N ASN A 27 -19.72 -6.22 -17.90
CA ASN A 27 -20.56 -6.64 -19.03
C ASN A 27 -20.01 -7.85 -19.80
N GLY A 28 -18.99 -8.54 -19.26
CA GLY A 28 -18.40 -9.73 -19.88
C GLY A 28 -17.43 -9.45 -21.05
N ASP A 29 -16.97 -8.21 -21.22
CA ASP A 29 -16.01 -7.78 -22.24
C ASP A 29 -14.53 -8.01 -21.84
N GLY A 30 -14.30 -8.74 -20.75
CA GLY A 30 -12.96 -9.00 -20.22
C GLY A 30 -12.34 -7.85 -19.43
N ARG A 31 -13.10 -6.78 -19.12
CA ARG A 31 -12.72 -5.75 -18.14
C ARG A 31 -13.10 -6.14 -16.71
N GLY A 32 -12.51 -5.45 -15.74
CA GLY A 32 -12.72 -5.64 -14.31
C GLY A 32 -11.57 -6.36 -13.63
N LEU A 33 -11.90 -7.02 -12.52
CA LEU A 33 -10.94 -7.69 -11.66
C LEU A 33 -10.44 -8.99 -12.30
N LEU A 34 -9.16 -9.03 -12.69
CA LEU A 34 -8.53 -10.21 -13.28
C LEU A 34 -8.00 -11.16 -12.20
N SER A 35 -7.45 -10.62 -11.12
CA SER A 35 -6.95 -11.41 -10.00
C SER A 35 -6.89 -10.62 -8.70
N VAL A 36 -6.93 -11.34 -7.58
CA VAL A 36 -6.66 -10.83 -6.24
C VAL A 36 -5.77 -11.82 -5.50
N TYR A 37 -4.83 -11.28 -4.74
CA TYR A 37 -4.03 -12.01 -3.78
C TYR A 37 -4.03 -11.26 -2.45
N LEU A 38 -4.28 -11.98 -1.35
CA LEU A 38 -4.31 -11.43 0.01
C LEU A 38 -3.57 -12.38 0.95
N ARG A 39 -2.76 -11.83 1.84
CA ARG A 39 -2.00 -12.60 2.85
C ARG A 39 -1.80 -11.79 4.13
N ALA A 40 -1.58 -12.52 5.23
CA ALA A 40 -1.27 -11.95 6.53
C ALA A 40 -0.22 -12.79 7.25
N ASP A 41 0.55 -12.15 8.12
CA ASP A 41 1.48 -12.77 9.04
C ASP A 41 1.47 -12.02 10.39
N GLY A 42 0.73 -12.57 11.35
CA GLY A 42 0.57 -11.98 12.68
C GLY A 42 1.84 -12.01 13.54
N SER A 43 2.84 -12.82 13.18
CA SER A 43 4.12 -12.87 13.91
C SER A 43 4.93 -11.58 13.79
N LEU A 44 4.60 -10.75 12.80
CA LEU A 44 5.23 -9.46 12.53
C LEU A 44 4.43 -8.27 13.09
N GLY A 45 3.38 -8.52 13.89
CA GLY A 45 2.48 -7.48 14.39
C GLY A 45 3.18 -6.39 15.21
N ASP A 46 4.28 -6.75 15.89
CA ASP A 46 5.03 -5.80 16.70
C ASP A 46 5.85 -4.79 15.89
N LEU A 47 6.07 -5.04 14.59
CA LEU A 47 6.87 -4.17 13.72
C LEU A 47 6.22 -2.81 13.46
N LEU A 48 4.89 -2.75 13.45
CA LEU A 48 4.13 -1.52 13.23
C LEU A 48 2.82 -1.59 14.02
N GLN A 49 2.74 -0.86 15.12
CA GLN A 49 1.61 -0.98 16.04
C GLN A 49 1.35 0.30 16.84
N ARG A 50 0.19 0.31 17.50
CA ARG A 50 -0.16 1.26 18.56
C ARG A 50 -0.36 0.48 19.86
N PRO A 51 0.65 0.40 20.75
CA PRO A 51 0.64 -0.53 21.89
C PRO A 51 -0.54 -0.38 22.85
N ALA A 52 -1.02 0.86 23.05
CA ALA A 52 -2.11 1.20 23.96
C ALA A 52 -3.25 1.97 23.26
N GLY A 53 -4.38 2.10 23.96
CA GLY A 53 -5.57 2.80 23.49
C GLY A 53 -6.56 1.92 22.71
N GLY A 54 -6.43 0.61 22.83
CA GLY A 54 -7.44 -0.36 22.40
C GLY A 54 -8.02 -1.11 23.60
N ALA A 55 -8.97 -2.02 23.35
CA ALA A 55 -9.62 -2.79 24.43
C ALA A 55 -8.64 -3.65 25.27
N ARG A 56 -7.56 -4.15 24.66
CA ARG A 56 -6.52 -4.94 25.36
C ARG A 56 -5.71 -4.11 26.36
N CYS A 57 -5.53 -2.83 26.09
CA CYS A 57 -4.78 -1.90 26.94
C CYS A 57 -5.48 -0.52 26.88
N PRO A 58 -6.56 -0.34 27.67
CA PRO A 58 -7.31 0.91 27.71
C PRO A 58 -6.44 2.09 28.17
N LEU A 59 -6.77 3.31 27.75
CA LEU A 59 -5.99 4.49 28.14
C LEU A 59 -6.14 4.79 29.63
N THR A 60 -5.00 5.03 30.27
CA THR A 60 -4.90 5.61 31.61
C THR A 60 -3.97 6.84 31.56
N PRO A 61 -4.02 7.76 32.54
CA PRO A 61 -3.09 8.89 32.60
C PRO A 61 -1.61 8.48 32.53
N GLU A 62 -1.24 7.34 33.12
CA GLU A 62 0.12 6.80 33.10
C GLU A 62 0.54 6.36 31.69
N LEU A 63 -0.36 5.75 30.92
CA LEU A 63 -0.10 5.35 29.53
C LEU A 63 0.02 6.54 28.57
N LEU A 64 -0.62 7.67 28.89
CA LEU A 64 -0.42 8.91 28.14
C LEU A 64 1.02 9.42 28.32
N ALA A 65 1.54 9.38 29.55
CA ALA A 65 2.90 9.82 29.85
C ALA A 65 3.98 8.97 29.12
N THR A 66 3.73 7.68 28.92
CA THR A 66 4.65 6.78 28.17
C THR A 66 4.50 6.86 26.65
N ARG A 67 3.53 7.64 26.15
CA ARG A 67 3.20 7.76 24.71
C ARG A 67 2.90 6.42 24.02
N ALA A 68 2.55 5.37 24.78
CA ALA A 68 2.22 4.05 24.23
C ALA A 68 0.95 4.05 23.35
N HIS A 69 0.18 5.14 23.37
CA HIS A 69 -0.99 5.37 22.54
C HIS A 69 -0.66 5.95 21.15
N LEU A 70 0.62 6.17 20.85
CA LEU A 70 1.10 6.65 19.55
C LEU A 70 1.66 5.48 18.72
N VAL A 71 1.78 5.69 17.41
CA VAL A 71 2.36 4.71 16.48
C VAL A 71 3.82 4.44 16.83
N ARG A 72 4.20 3.16 16.82
CA ARG A 72 5.59 2.69 16.92
C ARG A 72 5.91 1.85 15.71
N MET A 73 7.12 2.02 15.17
CA MET A 73 7.55 1.37 13.94
C MET A 73 9.01 0.95 13.99
N GLU A 74 9.26 -0.33 13.73
CA GLU A 74 10.60 -0.89 13.52
C GLU A 74 11.01 -0.69 12.05
N GLY A 75 11.38 0.54 11.70
CA GLY A 75 11.58 1.00 10.31
C GLY A 75 12.37 0.05 9.39
N PRO A 76 13.58 -0.43 9.77
CA PRO A 76 14.36 -1.36 8.96
C PRO A 76 13.67 -2.69 8.68
N GLU A 77 12.99 -3.26 9.67
CA GLU A 77 12.29 -4.55 9.54
C GLU A 77 10.96 -4.40 8.79
N VAL A 78 10.26 -3.28 8.99
CA VAL A 78 9.10 -2.89 8.17
C VAL A 78 9.50 -2.76 6.71
N PHE A 79 10.62 -2.09 6.40
CA PHE A 79 11.11 -1.94 5.03
C PHE A 79 11.38 -3.30 4.37
N LYS A 80 12.14 -4.19 5.03
CA LYS A 80 12.45 -5.52 4.50
C LYS A 80 11.19 -6.35 4.26
N SER A 81 10.28 -6.36 5.25
CA SER A 81 9.03 -7.11 5.18
C SER A 81 8.13 -6.57 4.07
N ALA A 82 7.98 -5.25 3.98
CA ALA A 82 7.20 -4.58 2.95
C ALA A 82 7.66 -4.94 1.53
N VAL A 83 8.96 -4.79 1.25
CA VAL A 83 9.51 -5.08 -0.08
C VAL A 83 9.30 -6.55 -0.46
N ARG A 84 9.58 -7.48 0.47
CA ARG A 84 9.36 -8.91 0.24
C ARG A 84 7.88 -9.22 -0.03
N SER A 85 7.00 -8.73 0.82
CA SER A 85 5.55 -8.98 0.75
C SER A 85 4.91 -8.38 -0.49
N MET A 86 5.26 -7.14 -0.86
CA MET A 86 4.75 -6.51 -2.08
C MET A 86 5.26 -7.22 -3.34
N CYS A 87 6.55 -7.62 -3.36
CA CYS A 87 7.09 -8.41 -4.47
C CYS A 87 6.33 -9.74 -4.65
N GLU A 88 6.13 -10.49 -3.57
CA GLU A 88 5.36 -11.73 -3.58
C GLU A 88 3.95 -11.49 -4.12
N ALA A 89 3.24 -10.49 -3.58
CA ALA A 89 1.89 -10.15 -4.01
C ALA A 89 1.81 -9.81 -5.49
N SER A 90 2.73 -8.98 -5.98
CA SER A 90 2.78 -8.57 -7.38
C SER A 90 2.91 -9.78 -8.30
N LEU A 91 3.85 -10.68 -8.01
CA LEU A 91 4.08 -11.86 -8.84
C LEU A 91 2.90 -12.84 -8.81
N GLU A 92 2.33 -13.08 -7.62
CA GLU A 92 1.17 -13.95 -7.44
C GLU A 92 -0.06 -13.43 -8.21
N ALA A 93 -0.34 -12.13 -8.14
CA ALA A 93 -1.49 -11.57 -8.85
C ALA A 93 -1.29 -11.58 -10.38
N LEU A 94 -0.07 -11.32 -10.89
CA LEU A 94 0.22 -11.46 -12.32
C LEU A 94 0.06 -12.90 -12.80
N GLN A 95 0.61 -13.85 -12.06
CA GLN A 95 0.48 -15.28 -12.37
C GLN A 95 -0.99 -15.71 -12.41
N ARG A 96 -1.80 -15.31 -11.42
CA ARG A 96 -3.23 -15.63 -11.35
C ARG A 96 -4.05 -14.96 -12.47
N ALA A 97 -3.61 -13.80 -12.94
CA ALA A 97 -4.22 -13.11 -14.07
C ALA A 97 -3.77 -13.68 -15.44
N GLY A 98 -2.82 -14.62 -15.46
CA GLY A 98 -2.23 -15.15 -16.69
C GLY A 98 -1.43 -14.09 -17.45
N LEU A 99 -0.82 -13.13 -16.74
CA LEU A 99 -0.07 -12.03 -17.32
C LEU A 99 1.42 -12.14 -17.01
N GLU A 100 2.24 -11.65 -17.93
CA GLU A 100 3.66 -11.43 -17.71
C GLU A 100 3.92 -10.02 -17.16
N ARG A 101 5.14 -9.78 -16.67
CA ARG A 101 5.54 -8.48 -16.11
C ARG A 101 5.42 -7.34 -17.14
N GLY A 102 5.67 -7.65 -18.41
CA GLY A 102 5.58 -6.70 -19.52
C GLY A 102 4.15 -6.30 -19.90
N ASP A 103 3.16 -7.10 -19.51
CA ASP A 103 1.74 -6.85 -19.79
C ASP A 103 1.14 -5.77 -18.91
N VAL A 104 1.81 -5.35 -17.83
CA VAL A 104 1.32 -4.29 -16.94
C VAL A 104 1.50 -2.94 -17.61
N ASP A 105 0.42 -2.17 -17.71
CA ASP A 105 0.45 -0.82 -18.26
C ASP A 105 0.79 0.20 -17.17
N LEU A 106 0.27 -0.02 -15.95
CA LEU A 106 0.57 0.81 -14.79
C LEU A 106 0.63 0.01 -13.49
N LEU A 107 1.68 0.24 -12.70
CA LEU A 107 1.81 -0.17 -11.31
C LEU A 107 1.38 0.98 -10.40
N VAL A 108 0.38 0.75 -9.56
CA VAL A 108 -0.07 1.67 -8.50
C VAL A 108 0.22 1.03 -7.14
N PRO A 109 1.40 1.26 -6.57
CA PRO A 109 1.78 0.69 -5.29
C PRO A 109 1.27 1.54 -4.12
N HIS A 110 1.19 0.95 -2.93
CA HIS A 110 1.05 1.69 -1.68
C HIS A 110 2.19 2.72 -1.54
N GLN A 111 1.82 3.98 -1.31
CA GLN A 111 2.72 5.13 -1.23
C GLN A 111 3.35 5.25 0.16
N ALA A 112 4.13 4.25 0.59
CA ALA A 112 4.74 4.23 1.92
C ALA A 112 6.05 5.03 2.01
N ASN A 113 6.95 4.80 1.05
CA ASN A 113 8.25 5.42 0.93
C ASN A 113 8.78 5.18 -0.49
N ILE A 114 9.41 6.17 -1.11
CA ILE A 114 9.95 6.04 -2.47
C ILE A 114 10.91 4.85 -2.62
N ARG A 115 11.72 4.55 -1.60
CA ARG A 115 12.65 3.42 -1.61
C ARG A 115 11.95 2.06 -1.64
N ILE A 116 10.77 1.95 -1.01
CA ILE A 116 9.95 0.72 -1.06
C ILE A 116 9.34 0.59 -2.45
N ILE A 117 8.82 1.69 -3.00
CA ILE A 117 8.22 1.74 -4.33
C ILE A 117 9.24 1.29 -5.39
N GLU A 118 10.43 1.89 -5.40
CA GLU A 118 11.53 1.55 -6.31
C GLU A 118 11.97 0.09 -6.19
N ALA A 119 12.10 -0.40 -4.95
CA ALA A 119 12.48 -1.80 -4.73
C ALA A 119 11.40 -2.75 -5.25
N THR A 120 10.13 -2.50 -4.95
CA THR A 120 8.99 -3.30 -5.43
C THR A 120 8.94 -3.31 -6.96
N ALA A 121 9.04 -2.16 -7.62
CA ALA A 121 9.04 -2.05 -9.08
C ALA A 121 10.18 -2.85 -9.72
N ARG A 122 11.40 -2.69 -9.20
CA ARG A 122 12.59 -3.43 -9.65
C ARG A 122 12.40 -4.95 -9.52
N TYR A 123 11.90 -5.44 -8.39
CA TYR A 123 11.69 -6.87 -8.19
C TYR A 123 10.55 -7.43 -9.04
N ALA A 124 9.47 -6.66 -9.23
CA ALA A 124 8.38 -6.98 -10.14
C ALA A 124 8.83 -6.91 -11.61
N GLY A 125 10.00 -6.35 -11.92
CA GLY A 125 10.48 -6.16 -13.29
C GLY A 125 9.66 -5.14 -14.07
N ILE A 126 9.07 -4.18 -13.38
CA ILE A 126 8.26 -3.10 -13.97
C ILE A 126 9.12 -1.84 -13.95
N PRO A 127 9.33 -1.18 -15.10
CA PRO A 127 10.19 -0.01 -15.16
C PRO A 127 9.48 1.22 -14.55
N MET A 128 10.26 2.16 -14.01
CA MET A 128 9.72 3.25 -13.17
C MET A 128 8.76 4.18 -13.92
N GLU A 129 8.89 4.31 -15.25
CA GLU A 129 7.94 5.06 -16.08
C GLU A 129 6.54 4.44 -16.12
N LYS A 130 6.40 3.16 -15.78
CA LYS A 130 5.12 2.46 -15.59
C LYS A 130 4.67 2.45 -14.13
N VAL A 131 5.30 3.23 -13.25
CA VAL A 131 4.89 3.35 -11.84
C VAL A 131 4.24 4.71 -11.63
N PHE A 132 3.11 4.72 -10.92
CA PHE A 132 2.50 5.97 -10.46
C PHE A 132 3.01 6.33 -9.07
N ILE A 133 3.48 7.57 -8.91
CA ILE A 133 4.06 8.09 -7.67
C ILE A 133 3.47 9.47 -7.42
N ASN A 134 2.92 9.67 -6.23
CA ASN A 134 2.45 10.96 -5.72
C ASN A 134 2.78 11.19 -4.23
N ILE A 135 3.62 10.33 -3.66
CA ILE A 135 4.04 10.39 -2.25
C ILE A 135 4.75 11.71 -1.90
N ASP A 136 5.39 12.37 -2.86
CA ASP A 136 6.06 13.66 -2.69
C ASP A 136 5.08 14.81 -2.38
N ARG A 137 3.81 14.66 -2.77
CA ARG A 137 2.76 15.67 -2.57
C ARG A 137 1.96 15.44 -1.29
N TYR A 138 1.73 14.18 -0.92
CA TYR A 138 0.79 13.82 0.15
C TYR A 138 1.41 13.04 1.32
N GLY A 139 2.63 12.53 1.17
CA GLY A 139 3.18 11.55 2.10
C GLY A 139 2.43 10.21 2.07
N ASN A 140 2.62 9.42 3.11
CA ASN A 140 1.99 8.12 3.30
C ASN A 140 0.58 8.29 3.90
N MET A 141 -0.45 8.17 3.06
CA MET A 141 -1.86 8.24 3.48
C MET A 141 -2.46 6.88 3.87
N SER A 142 -1.61 5.92 4.25
CA SER A 142 -2.02 4.55 4.60
C SER A 142 -2.91 3.93 3.50
N SER A 143 -4.12 3.49 3.83
CA SER A 143 -5.04 2.82 2.91
C SER A 143 -5.58 3.74 1.81
N ALA A 144 -5.56 5.06 1.99
CA ALA A 144 -5.98 6.00 0.96
C ALA A 144 -4.96 6.16 -0.17
N SER A 145 -3.71 5.71 0.03
CA SER A 145 -2.62 5.88 -0.93
C SER A 145 -2.93 5.31 -2.32
N ILE A 146 -3.46 4.10 -2.39
CA ILE A 146 -3.75 3.42 -3.67
C ILE A 146 -4.93 4.07 -4.40
N PRO A 147 -6.11 4.27 -3.78
CA PRO A 147 -7.23 4.86 -4.51
C PRO A 147 -6.97 6.31 -4.94
N VAL A 148 -6.26 7.12 -4.14
CA VAL A 148 -5.87 8.48 -4.55
C VAL A 148 -4.87 8.44 -5.70
N ALA A 149 -3.86 7.57 -5.64
CA ALA A 149 -2.90 7.41 -6.74
C ALA A 149 -3.55 6.88 -8.03
N LEU A 150 -4.53 5.99 -7.92
CA LEU A 150 -5.27 5.49 -9.07
C LEU A 150 -6.12 6.59 -9.71
N ASP A 151 -6.84 7.36 -8.89
CA ASP A 151 -7.66 8.49 -9.35
C ASP A 151 -6.83 9.52 -10.12
N GLU A 152 -5.71 9.97 -9.54
CA GLU A 152 -4.81 10.91 -10.22
C GLU A 152 -4.16 10.31 -11.48
N ALA A 153 -3.93 8.99 -11.53
CA ALA A 153 -3.43 8.32 -12.73
C ALA A 153 -4.46 8.34 -13.87
N VAL A 154 -5.75 8.16 -13.55
CA VAL A 154 -6.84 8.29 -14.52
C VAL A 154 -6.98 9.75 -14.97
N GLU A 155 -7.03 10.70 -14.04
CA GLU A 155 -7.18 12.13 -14.36
C GLU A 155 -6.03 12.67 -15.22
N SER A 156 -4.81 12.21 -14.98
CA SER A 156 -3.62 12.60 -15.75
C SER A 156 -3.48 11.88 -17.10
N GLY A 157 -4.38 10.94 -17.42
CA GLY A 157 -4.33 10.15 -18.65
C GLY A 157 -3.16 9.16 -18.70
N ARG A 158 -2.57 8.82 -17.54
CA ARG A 158 -1.51 7.79 -17.42
C ARG A 158 -2.05 6.38 -17.61
N VAL A 159 -3.36 6.19 -17.44
CA VAL A 159 -4.08 4.95 -17.65
C VAL A 159 -5.51 5.24 -18.10
N GLY A 160 -6.10 4.33 -18.88
CA GLY A 160 -7.46 4.44 -19.37
C GLY A 160 -8.14 3.08 -19.60
N PRO A 161 -9.33 3.08 -20.24
CA PRO A 161 -10.07 1.85 -20.53
C PRO A 161 -9.24 0.85 -21.35
N GLY A 162 -9.22 -0.40 -20.91
CA GLY A 162 -8.48 -1.51 -21.52
C GLY A 162 -7.10 -1.77 -20.91
N ASP A 163 -6.53 -0.78 -20.22
CA ASP A 163 -5.20 -0.90 -19.60
C ASP A 163 -5.22 -1.82 -18.38
N ARG A 164 -4.11 -2.51 -18.14
CA ARG A 164 -3.93 -3.46 -17.05
C ARG A 164 -3.16 -2.79 -15.91
N VAL A 165 -3.86 -2.54 -14.83
CA VAL A 165 -3.32 -1.92 -13.61
C VAL A 165 -3.00 -3.00 -12.59
N LEU A 166 -1.74 -3.05 -12.16
CA LEU A 166 -1.33 -3.80 -10.98
C LEU A 166 -1.36 -2.86 -9.76
N MET A 167 -2.24 -3.16 -8.81
CA MET A 167 -2.26 -2.52 -7.50
C MET A 167 -1.62 -3.44 -6.47
N VAL A 168 -0.80 -2.90 -5.58
CA VAL A 168 -0.14 -3.69 -4.53
C VAL A 168 0.07 -2.86 -3.27
N GLY A 169 -0.18 -3.44 -2.10
CA GLY A 169 0.00 -2.77 -0.82
C GLY A 169 0.39 -3.72 0.30
N PHE A 170 0.89 -3.13 1.37
CA PHE A 170 1.15 -3.78 2.65
C PHE A 170 0.69 -2.87 3.79
N GLY A 171 0.57 -3.41 4.99
CA GLY A 171 0.23 -2.63 6.17
C GLY A 171 0.54 -3.37 7.47
N ALA A 172 0.27 -2.68 8.58
CA ALA A 172 0.35 -3.24 9.93
C ALA A 172 -0.44 -4.56 10.04
N GLY A 173 0.04 -5.48 10.86
CA GLY A 173 -0.55 -6.81 11.01
C GLY A 173 0.47 -7.92 11.21
N PHE A 174 1.39 -8.20 10.27
CA PHE A 174 1.52 -7.64 8.92
C PHE A 174 0.44 -8.16 7.96
N THR A 175 0.02 -7.34 7.01
CA THR A 175 -0.88 -7.73 5.92
C THR A 175 -0.35 -7.22 4.60
N TRP A 176 -0.63 -7.94 3.51
CA TRP A 176 -0.31 -7.49 2.17
C TRP A 176 -1.24 -8.10 1.14
N GLY A 177 -1.34 -7.43 0.00
CA GLY A 177 -2.19 -7.88 -1.07
C GLY A 177 -1.96 -7.13 -2.36
N SER A 178 -2.52 -7.67 -3.41
CA SER A 178 -2.46 -7.11 -4.76
C SER A 178 -3.72 -7.47 -5.53
N ALA A 179 -3.98 -6.65 -6.55
CA ALA A 179 -5.04 -6.91 -7.51
C ALA A 179 -4.56 -6.48 -8.89
N VAL A 180 -4.90 -7.28 -9.90
CA VAL A 180 -4.78 -6.86 -11.30
C VAL A 180 -6.18 -6.53 -11.78
N VAL A 181 -6.36 -5.31 -12.28
CA VAL A 181 -7.61 -4.82 -12.84
C VAL A 181 -7.36 -4.41 -14.29
N ARG A 182 -8.27 -4.79 -15.19
CA ARG A 182 -8.36 -4.18 -16.52
C ARG A 182 -9.45 -3.11 -16.48
N LEU A 183 -9.09 -1.85 -16.67
CA LEU A 183 -10.06 -0.73 -16.62
C LEU A 183 -11.04 -0.76 -17.80
#